data_AF-A0A5J4VXP5-F1
#
_entry.id   AF-A0A5J4VXP5-F1
#
_cell.length_a   1.000
_cell.length_b   1.000
_cell.length_c   1.000
_cell.angle_alpha   90.00
_cell.angle_beta   90.00
_cell.angle_gamma   90.00
#
_symmetry.space_group_name_H-M   'P 1'
#
loop_
_entity.id
_entity.type
_entity.pdbx_description
1 polymer ?
#
loop_
_entity_poly.entity_id
_entity_poly.type
_entity_poly.pdbx_seq_one_letter_code
_entity_poly.pdbx_strand_id
1 'polypeptide(L)'
;GSAIRIENDQENSFTATIEGTQFNNISSTGEVSGQGGSAIYAEIREDCSLIIDDSCEFNDCVIESGNGGAIYVDIDYSKNFQFKIKDASFRHNKALKHNSKDIPPSGYGGGIFLTGTGDYDADSNQIDLSGMKSDSNSADNGGNNIYIIMPQLEEFCQYDEGSLVKGDYDDKLSNLSDVEGIATNISTFIQFTPEQISQEQKSLQYFWAIIASLRTAKVVVDFRNEDEPFKYQLVGMNMQQGNLNAKIIEIDQTTDPINIVNQLDEQLATFAMKDKQFLNYKQKQYGALISNDRRFFTGSDGIEGRTVLLEVEVVFDTEEELTDPPQKLKFAWWIGLLIGLVVLAVIITIGCLCFKTVNNERSSY
;
A
#
# COMPACT_ATOMS: atom_id res chain seq x y z
N GLY A 1 35.07 -12.24 -10.36
CA GLY A 1 35.60 -10.89 -10.60
C GLY A 1 34.96 -10.32 -11.84
N SER A 2 34.76 -9.01 -11.87
CA SER A 2 34.12 -8.26 -12.95
C SER A 2 35.00 -8.15 -14.20
N ALA A 3 34.41 -7.91 -15.37
CA ALA A 3 35.17 -7.65 -16.60
C ALA A 3 35.99 -6.35 -16.51
N ILE A 4 35.41 -5.31 -15.89
CA ILE A 4 36.09 -4.07 -15.50
C ILE A 4 35.91 -3.92 -14.00
N ARG A 5 37.02 -3.77 -13.27
CA ARG A 5 37.02 -3.56 -11.83
C ARG A 5 37.84 -2.31 -11.51
N ILE A 6 37.18 -1.30 -10.97
CA ILE A 6 37.78 -0.03 -10.54
C ILE A 6 37.72 0.02 -9.02
N GLU A 7 38.77 -0.45 -8.35
CA GLU A 7 38.97 -0.28 -6.90
C GLU A 7 39.68 1.05 -6.64
N ASN A 8 39.28 1.76 -5.59
CA ASN A 8 39.84 3.06 -5.27
C ASN A 8 40.14 3.22 -3.76
N ASP A 9 40.82 2.24 -3.19
CA ASP A 9 41.27 2.22 -1.79
C ASP A 9 42.21 3.38 -1.40
N GLN A 10 42.79 4.08 -2.39
CA GLN A 10 43.70 5.20 -2.20
C GLN A 10 43.03 6.56 -2.40
N GLU A 11 41.71 6.59 -2.65
CA GLU A 11 40.91 7.80 -2.86
C GLU A 11 41.48 8.73 -3.95
N ASN A 12 41.98 8.16 -5.05
CA ASN A 12 42.49 8.94 -6.18
C ASN A 12 41.34 9.37 -7.10
N SER A 13 41.39 10.61 -7.60
CA SER A 13 40.46 11.07 -8.64
C SER A 13 40.64 10.29 -9.94
N PHE A 14 39.55 9.96 -10.64
CA PHE A 14 39.61 9.39 -11.99
C PHE A 14 38.41 9.81 -12.84
N THR A 15 38.54 9.67 -14.16
CA THR A 15 37.40 9.73 -15.08
C THR A 15 37.45 8.51 -15.98
N ALA A 16 36.37 7.74 -15.98
CA ALA A 16 36.15 6.60 -16.86
C ALA A 16 34.91 6.88 -17.71
N THR A 17 35.06 6.76 -19.03
CA THR A 17 33.96 6.85 -19.99
C THR A 17 33.94 5.57 -20.82
N ILE A 18 32.78 4.93 -20.89
CA ILE A 18 32.54 3.71 -21.65
C ILE A 18 31.54 4.07 -22.75
N GLU A 19 31.97 3.90 -24.00
CA GLU A 19 31.23 4.30 -25.20
C GLU A 19 31.12 3.11 -26.15
N GLY A 20 29.94 2.90 -26.76
CA GLY A 20 29.76 1.92 -27.85
C GLY A 20 30.13 0.48 -27.51
N THR A 21 30.13 0.12 -26.22
CA THR A 21 30.70 -1.14 -25.74
C THR A 21 29.60 -2.15 -25.43
N GLN A 22 29.84 -3.41 -25.78
CA GLN A 22 28.94 -4.52 -25.47
C GLN A 22 29.56 -5.47 -24.45
N PHE A 23 28.84 -5.71 -23.36
CA PHE A 23 29.12 -6.71 -22.34
C PHE A 23 28.13 -7.85 -22.52
N ASN A 24 28.55 -8.94 -23.16
CA ASN A 24 27.68 -10.04 -23.55
C ASN A 24 28.09 -11.34 -22.85
N ASN A 25 27.12 -12.04 -22.24
CA ASN A 25 27.31 -13.36 -21.63
C ASN A 25 28.41 -13.38 -20.56
N ILE A 26 28.42 -12.38 -19.68
CA ILE A 26 29.40 -12.28 -18.62
C ILE A 26 28.78 -12.88 -17.35
N SER A 27 29.45 -13.85 -16.76
CA SER A 27 29.03 -14.41 -15.47
C SER A 27 30.18 -14.34 -14.49
N SER A 28 29.86 -13.97 -13.27
CA SER A 28 30.84 -14.01 -12.19
C SER A 28 30.18 -14.48 -10.90
N THR A 29 30.98 -15.08 -10.03
CA THR A 29 30.56 -15.34 -8.65
C THR A 29 30.90 -14.11 -7.82
N GLY A 30 29.93 -13.65 -7.02
CA GLY A 30 30.13 -12.54 -6.10
C GLY A 30 31.17 -12.87 -5.04
N GLU A 31 31.74 -11.82 -4.44
CA GLU A 31 32.67 -11.98 -3.34
C GLU A 31 31.91 -12.25 -2.03
N VAL A 32 32.60 -12.79 -1.02
CA VAL A 32 31.99 -13.04 0.31
C VAL A 32 31.47 -11.77 1.00
N SER A 33 31.78 -10.59 0.45
CA SER A 33 31.31 -9.27 0.86
C SER A 33 29.93 -8.87 0.29
N GLY A 34 29.34 -9.66 -0.61
CA GLY A 34 28.09 -9.31 -1.30
C GLY A 34 28.28 -8.32 -2.47
N GLN A 35 29.53 -7.98 -2.81
CA GLN A 35 29.87 -7.21 -4.00
C GLN A 35 29.56 -8.02 -5.28
N GLY A 36 29.19 -7.33 -6.35
CA GLY A 36 28.92 -7.95 -7.64
C GLY A 36 29.30 -7.08 -8.82
N GLY A 37 28.40 -6.90 -9.78
CA GLY A 37 28.68 -6.23 -11.04
C GLY A 37 29.52 -7.12 -11.96
N SER A 38 28.91 -8.10 -12.61
CA SER A 38 29.69 -9.05 -13.43
C SER A 38 30.40 -8.37 -14.60
N ALA A 39 29.82 -7.31 -15.17
CA ALA A 39 30.47 -6.48 -16.16
C ALA A 39 31.36 -5.41 -15.51
N ILE A 40 30.79 -4.58 -14.64
CA ILE A 40 31.49 -3.43 -14.06
C ILE A 40 31.30 -3.43 -12.53
N TYR A 41 32.41 -3.37 -11.82
CA TYR A 41 32.48 -2.96 -10.43
C TYR A 41 33.24 -1.64 -10.36
N ALA A 42 32.69 -0.64 -9.64
CA ALA A 42 33.35 0.65 -9.47
C ALA A 42 33.16 1.25 -8.08
N GLU A 43 34.26 1.74 -7.52
CA GLU A 43 34.28 2.59 -6.34
C GLU A 43 34.49 4.04 -6.76
N ILE A 44 33.47 4.87 -6.55
CA ILE A 44 33.47 6.29 -6.90
C ILE A 44 33.70 7.08 -5.61
N ARG A 45 34.81 7.81 -5.57
CA ARG A 45 35.25 8.63 -4.43
C ARG A 45 35.34 10.10 -4.88
N GLU A 46 36.12 10.90 -4.17
CA GLU A 46 36.29 12.33 -4.47
C GLU A 46 36.85 12.58 -5.88
N ASP A 47 36.16 13.46 -6.61
CA ASP A 47 36.44 13.86 -7.98
C ASP A 47 36.53 12.67 -8.97
N CYS A 48 35.81 11.58 -8.68
CA CYS A 48 35.67 10.43 -9.57
C CYS A 48 34.48 10.57 -10.50
N SER A 49 34.58 10.05 -11.72
CA SER A 49 33.48 10.03 -12.69
C SER A 49 33.44 8.72 -13.45
N LEU A 50 32.26 8.10 -13.52
CA LEU A 50 31.94 6.97 -14.39
C LEU A 50 30.76 7.35 -15.29
N ILE A 51 31.00 7.37 -16.60
CA ILE A 51 30.02 7.75 -17.62
C ILE A 51 29.87 6.59 -18.61
N ILE A 52 28.63 6.17 -18.86
CA ILE A 52 28.26 5.14 -19.82
C ILE A 52 27.38 5.81 -20.88
N ASP A 53 27.81 5.73 -22.13
CA ASP A 53 27.22 6.50 -23.24
C ASP A 53 27.33 5.74 -24.58
N ASP A 54 26.82 6.35 -25.64
CA ASP A 54 26.95 5.89 -27.03
C ASP A 54 26.42 4.46 -27.24
N SER A 55 25.18 4.22 -26.83
CA SER A 55 24.46 2.95 -27.03
C SER A 55 25.19 1.71 -26.50
N CYS A 56 25.78 1.80 -25.29
CA CYS A 56 26.35 0.63 -24.63
C CYS A 56 25.29 -0.47 -24.39
N GLU A 57 25.72 -1.73 -24.38
CA GLU A 57 24.83 -2.86 -24.14
C GLU A 57 25.37 -3.78 -23.05
N PHE A 58 24.50 -4.13 -22.10
CA PHE A 58 24.75 -5.13 -21.06
C PHE A 58 23.73 -6.24 -21.26
N ASN A 59 24.16 -7.32 -21.91
CA ASN A 59 23.30 -8.45 -22.24
C ASN A 59 23.78 -9.71 -21.51
N ASP A 60 22.85 -10.39 -20.83
CA ASP A 60 23.11 -11.67 -20.18
C ASP A 60 24.26 -11.60 -19.15
N CYS A 61 24.36 -10.48 -18.41
CA CYS A 61 25.32 -10.31 -17.32
C CYS A 61 24.74 -10.88 -16.02
N VAL A 62 25.43 -11.84 -15.40
CA VAL A 62 24.93 -12.61 -14.26
C VAL A 62 25.91 -12.58 -13.10
N ILE A 63 25.42 -12.24 -11.90
CA ILE A 63 26.13 -12.42 -10.64
C ILE A 63 25.47 -13.54 -9.82
N GLU A 64 26.19 -14.61 -9.51
CA GLU A 64 25.63 -15.81 -8.88
C GLU A 64 25.43 -15.69 -7.35
N SER A 65 26.10 -14.72 -6.71
CA SER A 65 26.16 -14.61 -5.25
C SER A 65 26.56 -13.19 -4.80
N GLY A 66 25.94 -12.18 -5.41
CA GLY A 66 26.27 -10.78 -5.18
C GLY A 66 25.12 -9.87 -5.64
N ASN A 67 25.40 -8.58 -5.75
CA ASN A 67 24.44 -7.57 -6.17
C ASN A 67 24.87 -6.89 -7.47
N GLY A 68 23.92 -6.37 -8.25
CA GLY A 68 24.24 -5.74 -9.52
C GLY A 68 24.59 -6.81 -10.54
N GLY A 69 23.61 -7.31 -11.31
CA GLY A 69 23.89 -8.35 -12.30
C GLY A 69 24.92 -7.87 -13.34
N ALA A 70 24.72 -6.67 -13.90
CA ALA A 70 25.68 -6.05 -14.79
C ALA A 70 26.65 -5.13 -14.03
N ILE A 71 26.11 -4.19 -13.25
CA ILE A 71 26.89 -3.09 -12.66
C ILE A 71 26.69 -3.03 -11.14
N TYR A 72 27.80 -2.93 -10.42
CA TYR A 72 27.83 -2.59 -9.01
C TYR A 72 28.63 -1.30 -8.82
N VAL A 73 28.03 -0.30 -8.18
CA VAL A 73 28.70 0.98 -7.87
C VAL A 73 28.57 1.27 -6.39
N ASP A 74 29.70 1.57 -5.76
CA ASP A 74 29.80 2.06 -4.39
C ASP A 74 30.34 3.49 -4.38
N ILE A 75 29.58 4.44 -3.81
CA ILE A 75 29.85 5.88 -3.87
C ILE A 75 30.07 6.46 -2.48
N ASP A 76 31.04 7.37 -2.33
CA ASP A 76 31.02 8.34 -1.22
C ASP A 76 30.16 9.54 -1.62
N TYR A 77 28.89 9.55 -1.18
CA TYR A 77 27.91 10.55 -1.54
C TYR A 77 28.24 11.95 -1.00
N SER A 78 29.12 12.05 0.01
CA SER A 78 29.54 13.32 0.61
C SER A 78 30.55 14.11 -0.23
N LYS A 79 30.96 13.55 -1.37
CA LYS A 79 32.01 14.08 -2.24
C LYS A 79 31.44 14.62 -3.55
N ASN A 80 32.31 15.33 -4.28
CA ASN A 80 32.07 15.63 -5.68
C ASN A 80 32.34 14.38 -6.52
N PHE A 81 31.39 13.95 -7.34
CA PHE A 81 31.52 12.79 -8.22
C PHE A 81 30.55 12.86 -9.41
N GLN A 82 30.69 11.93 -10.36
CA GLN A 82 29.64 11.69 -11.36
C GLN A 82 29.44 10.19 -11.59
N PHE A 83 28.17 9.77 -11.62
CA PHE A 83 27.79 8.46 -12.14
C PHE A 83 26.62 8.63 -13.10
N LYS A 84 26.89 8.47 -14.40
CA LYS A 84 25.90 8.77 -15.44
C LYS A 84 25.76 7.65 -16.46
N ILE A 85 24.51 7.31 -16.79
CA ILE A 85 24.12 6.44 -17.89
C ILE A 85 23.26 7.27 -18.83
N LYS A 86 23.86 7.66 -19.96
CA LYS A 86 23.25 8.57 -20.93
C LYS A 86 22.55 7.84 -22.08
N ASP A 87 23.11 6.71 -22.50
CA ASP A 87 22.46 5.81 -23.46
C ASP A 87 23.03 4.40 -23.33
N ALA A 88 22.27 3.52 -22.66
CA ALA A 88 22.64 2.11 -22.54
C ALA A 88 21.41 1.21 -22.43
N SER A 89 21.53 -0.01 -22.94
CA SER A 89 20.51 -1.06 -22.83
C SER A 89 20.97 -2.18 -21.89
N PHE A 90 20.09 -2.61 -21.00
CA PHE A 90 20.31 -3.70 -20.04
C PHE A 90 19.29 -4.80 -20.28
N ARG A 91 19.74 -5.94 -20.82
CA ARG A 91 18.86 -7.06 -21.18
C ARG A 91 19.25 -8.36 -20.50
N HIS A 92 18.27 -9.05 -19.92
CA HIS A 92 18.44 -10.38 -19.32
C HIS A 92 19.53 -10.47 -18.24
N ASN A 93 19.86 -9.36 -17.60
CA ASN A 93 20.85 -9.31 -16.53
C ASN A 93 20.25 -9.83 -15.22
N LYS A 94 21.07 -10.51 -14.40
CA LYS A 94 20.59 -11.21 -13.21
C LYS A 94 21.46 -11.04 -11.99
N ALA A 95 20.80 -10.75 -10.86
CA ALA A 95 21.40 -10.82 -9.53
C ALA A 95 20.80 -11.99 -8.75
N LEU A 96 21.61 -13.03 -8.54
CA LEU A 96 21.20 -14.22 -7.80
C LEU A 96 21.65 -14.10 -6.35
N LYS A 97 20.77 -14.51 -5.44
CA LYS A 97 21.08 -14.51 -4.01
C LYS A 97 21.96 -15.70 -3.69
N HIS A 98 22.81 -15.50 -2.70
CA HIS A 98 23.52 -16.61 -2.09
C HIS A 98 22.68 -17.24 -0.98
N ASN A 99 22.79 -18.56 -0.83
CA ASN A 99 21.87 -19.36 -0.01
C ASN A 99 22.17 -19.34 1.51
N SER A 100 23.37 -18.88 1.90
CA SER A 100 23.71 -18.73 3.32
C SER A 100 23.14 -17.42 3.89
N LYS A 101 22.71 -17.48 5.16
CA LYS A 101 22.32 -16.30 5.94
C LYS A 101 23.49 -15.60 6.62
N ASP A 102 24.68 -16.22 6.62
CA ASP A 102 25.88 -15.71 7.29
C ASP A 102 26.69 -14.73 6.42
N ILE A 103 26.23 -14.50 5.20
CA ILE A 103 26.83 -13.56 4.26
C ILE A 103 25.99 -12.28 4.17
N PRO A 104 26.59 -11.15 3.76
CA PRO A 104 25.86 -9.92 3.51
C PRO A 104 24.70 -10.12 2.51
N PRO A 105 23.67 -9.25 2.53
CA PRO A 105 22.55 -9.34 1.61
C PRO A 105 23.02 -9.35 0.14
N SER A 106 22.49 -10.28 -0.65
CA SER A 106 22.83 -10.49 -2.07
C SER A 106 21.56 -10.71 -2.89
N GLY A 107 21.65 -10.69 -4.22
CA GLY A 107 20.51 -10.91 -5.12
C GLY A 107 19.63 -9.69 -5.34
N TYR A 108 20.19 -8.49 -5.23
CA TYR A 108 19.51 -7.22 -5.51
C TYR A 108 20.10 -6.53 -6.76
N GLY A 109 19.26 -5.81 -7.51
CA GLY A 109 19.71 -5.01 -8.65
C GLY A 109 20.10 -5.86 -9.85
N GLY A 110 19.13 -6.42 -10.59
CA GLY A 110 19.40 -7.34 -11.68
C GLY A 110 20.23 -6.70 -12.80
N GLY A 111 20.01 -5.42 -13.10
CA GLY A 111 20.92 -4.60 -13.90
C GLY A 111 21.99 -3.93 -13.04
N ILE A 112 21.55 -3.05 -12.15
CA ILE A 112 22.41 -2.14 -11.38
C ILE A 112 22.11 -2.26 -9.90
N PHE A 113 23.17 -2.38 -9.10
CA PHE A 113 23.13 -2.11 -7.66
C PHE A 113 23.98 -0.89 -7.36
N LEU A 114 23.34 0.17 -6.88
CA LEU A 114 23.96 1.43 -6.52
C LEU A 114 23.93 1.58 -5.00
N THR A 115 25.09 1.80 -4.41
CA THR A 115 25.22 1.91 -2.97
C THR A 115 26.25 2.96 -2.59
N GLY A 116 26.38 3.22 -1.30
CA GLY A 116 27.34 4.18 -0.82
C GLY A 116 27.27 4.48 0.66
N THR A 117 28.10 5.45 1.03
CA THR A 117 28.16 6.07 2.35
C THR A 117 28.08 7.59 2.21
N GLY A 118 27.75 8.27 3.31
CA GLY A 118 27.64 9.72 3.32
C GLY A 118 26.27 10.20 2.86
N ASP A 119 26.08 11.51 2.89
CA ASP A 119 24.81 12.15 2.59
C ASP A 119 24.82 12.69 1.15
N TYR A 120 23.88 12.25 0.32
CA TYR A 120 23.73 12.72 -1.06
C TYR A 120 22.99 14.06 -1.11
N ASP A 121 23.53 14.99 -1.90
CA ASP A 121 22.87 16.25 -2.24
C ASP A 121 22.02 16.08 -3.51
N ALA A 122 20.69 16.11 -3.36
CA ALA A 122 19.75 15.93 -4.48
C ALA A 122 19.88 17.03 -5.55
N ASP A 123 20.27 18.25 -5.17
CA ASP A 123 20.44 19.37 -6.10
C ASP A 123 21.72 19.25 -6.96
N SER A 124 22.61 18.30 -6.62
CA SER A 124 23.93 18.17 -7.24
C SER A 124 23.91 17.63 -8.68
N ASN A 125 22.86 16.90 -9.07
CA ASN A 125 22.74 16.22 -10.38
C ASN A 125 23.95 15.35 -10.76
N GLN A 126 24.61 14.77 -9.75
CA GLN A 126 25.81 13.94 -9.91
C GLN A 126 25.47 12.52 -10.37
N ILE A 127 24.27 12.03 -10.04
CA ILE A 127 23.73 10.75 -10.50
C ILE A 127 22.68 11.02 -11.58
N ASP A 128 22.81 10.35 -12.72
CA ASP A 128 21.83 10.42 -13.83
C ASP A 128 21.77 9.08 -14.57
N LEU A 129 20.71 8.31 -14.34
CA LEU A 129 20.43 7.02 -14.97
C LEU A 129 19.31 7.12 -16.01
N SER A 130 18.89 8.34 -16.39
CA SER A 130 17.75 8.57 -17.29
C SER A 130 17.92 7.96 -18.69
N GLY A 131 19.15 7.73 -19.13
CA GLY A 131 19.49 7.10 -20.39
C GLY A 131 19.42 5.57 -20.42
N MET A 132 19.04 4.95 -19.30
CA MET A 132 18.93 3.50 -19.18
C MET A 132 17.66 2.95 -19.84
N LYS A 133 17.82 1.90 -20.65
CA LYS A 133 16.73 1.10 -21.21
C LYS A 133 16.81 -0.33 -20.70
N SER A 134 15.70 -0.90 -20.25
CA SER A 134 15.69 -2.18 -19.54
C SER A 134 14.74 -3.19 -20.17
N ASP A 135 15.20 -4.43 -20.34
CA ASP A 135 14.36 -5.51 -20.81
C ASP A 135 14.68 -6.82 -20.09
N SER A 136 13.66 -7.39 -19.44
CA SER A 136 13.72 -8.77 -18.93
C SER A 136 14.89 -9.06 -17.97
N ASN A 137 15.34 -8.06 -17.20
CA ASN A 137 16.28 -8.26 -16.09
C ASN A 137 15.55 -8.86 -14.87
N SER A 138 16.29 -9.45 -13.94
CA SER A 138 15.69 -10.03 -12.73
C SER A 138 16.65 -10.02 -11.55
N ALA A 139 16.12 -9.83 -10.34
CA ALA A 139 16.86 -9.99 -9.10
C ALA A 139 16.10 -10.94 -8.17
N ASP A 140 16.81 -11.82 -7.46
CA ASP A 140 16.17 -12.81 -6.59
C ASP A 140 15.43 -12.18 -5.39
N ASN A 141 15.91 -11.03 -4.90
CA ASN A 141 15.39 -10.39 -3.69
C ASN A 141 14.80 -8.98 -3.91
N GLY A 142 15.13 -8.29 -5.00
CA GLY A 142 14.51 -6.99 -5.32
C GLY A 142 15.29 -6.13 -6.32
N GLY A 143 14.60 -5.21 -6.96
CA GLY A 143 15.13 -4.31 -7.98
C GLY A 143 15.57 -5.08 -9.23
N ASN A 144 14.62 -5.50 -10.06
CA ASN A 144 14.93 -6.25 -11.28
C ASN A 144 15.89 -5.48 -12.18
N ASN A 145 15.69 -4.17 -12.31
CA ASN A 145 16.55 -3.30 -13.10
C ASN A 145 17.55 -2.57 -12.19
N ILE A 146 17.04 -1.81 -11.21
CA ILE A 146 17.86 -0.96 -10.34
C ILE A 146 17.50 -1.23 -8.88
N TYR A 147 18.53 -1.36 -8.06
CA TYR A 147 18.39 -1.33 -6.61
C TYR A 147 19.31 -0.30 -5.98
N ILE A 148 18.77 0.60 -5.15
CA ILE A 148 19.54 1.70 -4.55
C ILE A 148 19.55 1.61 -3.02
N ILE A 149 20.74 1.74 -2.45
CA ILE A 149 20.97 2.01 -1.03
C ILE A 149 21.60 3.39 -0.90
N MET A 150 20.85 4.34 -0.36
CA MET A 150 21.26 5.73 -0.23
C MET A 150 20.50 6.37 0.93
N PRO A 151 21.12 7.10 1.87
CA PRO A 151 20.38 7.72 2.97
C PRO A 151 19.31 8.71 2.49
N GLN A 152 19.65 9.60 1.55
CA GLN A 152 18.73 10.58 0.95
C GLN A 152 17.99 10.05 -0.28
N LEU A 153 17.66 8.75 -0.28
CA LEU A 153 16.98 8.13 -1.42
C LEU A 153 15.61 8.75 -1.68
N GLU A 154 14.89 9.11 -0.62
CA GLU A 154 13.58 9.75 -0.73
C GLU A 154 13.70 11.14 -1.35
N GLU A 155 14.60 12.01 -0.85
CA GLU A 155 14.81 13.34 -1.42
C GLU A 155 15.32 13.26 -2.87
N PHE A 156 16.24 12.34 -3.17
CA PHE A 156 16.74 12.13 -4.52
C PHE A 156 15.62 11.76 -5.50
N CYS A 157 14.72 10.88 -5.10
CA CYS A 157 13.58 10.47 -5.92
C CYS A 157 12.53 11.58 -6.06
N GLN A 158 12.31 12.38 -5.01
CA GLN A 158 11.33 13.48 -5.01
C GLN A 158 11.77 14.67 -5.85
N TYR A 159 13.09 14.91 -5.94
CA TYR A 159 13.67 16.09 -6.57
C TYR A 159 13.16 16.35 -8.00
N ASP A 160 13.01 15.31 -8.82
CA ASP A 160 12.64 15.43 -10.24
C ASP A 160 11.59 14.41 -10.69
N GLU A 161 10.76 13.96 -9.74
CA GLU A 161 9.76 12.91 -9.97
C GLU A 161 10.38 11.61 -10.53
N GLY A 162 11.55 11.26 -9.98
CA GLY A 162 12.34 10.07 -10.32
C GLY A 162 12.97 10.08 -11.71
N SER A 163 12.97 11.20 -12.43
CA SER A 163 13.40 11.25 -13.84
C SER A 163 14.88 10.89 -14.02
N LEU A 164 15.73 11.19 -13.05
CA LEU A 164 17.15 10.83 -13.01
C LEU A 164 17.41 9.36 -12.66
N VAL A 165 16.43 8.61 -12.16
CA VAL A 165 16.64 7.21 -11.73
C VAL A 165 15.85 6.19 -12.55
N LYS A 166 14.68 6.58 -13.06
CA LYS A 166 13.71 5.63 -13.59
C LYS A 166 14.05 5.07 -14.97
N GLY A 167 14.95 5.70 -15.74
CA GLY A 167 15.28 5.26 -17.09
C GLY A 167 14.03 5.18 -17.97
N ASP A 168 13.77 4.03 -18.58
CA ASP A 168 12.57 3.74 -19.37
C ASP A 168 11.38 3.17 -18.57
N TYR A 169 11.43 3.22 -17.23
CA TYR A 169 10.32 2.83 -16.37
C TYR A 169 9.08 3.70 -16.60
N ASP A 170 7.94 3.04 -16.82
CA ASP A 170 6.64 3.68 -17.00
C ASP A 170 5.82 3.56 -15.71
N ASP A 171 5.39 4.71 -15.17
CA ASP A 171 4.63 4.81 -13.91
C ASP A 171 3.28 4.07 -13.92
N LYS A 172 2.79 3.58 -15.06
CA LYS A 172 1.54 2.82 -15.20
C LYS A 172 1.75 1.38 -15.62
N LEU A 173 2.80 1.09 -16.40
CA LEU A 173 2.98 -0.20 -17.07
C LEU A 173 4.11 -1.04 -16.49
N SER A 174 5.20 -0.42 -16.01
CA SER A 174 6.36 -1.15 -15.48
C SER A 174 6.05 -1.79 -14.13
N ASN A 175 6.78 -2.86 -13.77
CA ASN A 175 6.54 -3.56 -12.51
C ASN A 175 7.16 -2.76 -11.35
N LEU A 176 6.44 -2.61 -10.22
CA LEU A 176 6.95 -1.88 -9.04
C LEU A 176 8.31 -2.42 -8.56
N SER A 177 8.57 -3.71 -8.77
CA SER A 177 9.83 -4.37 -8.41
C SER A 177 11.00 -4.08 -9.36
N ASP A 178 10.79 -3.32 -10.45
CA ASP A 178 11.86 -3.00 -11.40
C ASP A 178 12.85 -1.98 -10.83
N VAL A 179 12.35 -1.04 -10.03
CA VAL A 179 13.14 0.00 -9.37
C VAL A 179 12.79 0.01 -7.88
N GLU A 180 13.71 -0.45 -7.05
CA GLU A 180 13.52 -0.57 -5.60
C GLU A 180 14.73 -0.03 -4.83
N GLY A 181 14.58 0.17 -3.53
CA GLY A 181 15.71 0.56 -2.69
C GLY A 181 15.32 0.77 -1.24
N ILE A 182 16.33 1.14 -0.45
CA ILE A 182 16.21 1.47 0.98
C ILE A 182 16.95 2.76 1.28
N ALA A 183 16.29 3.64 2.04
CA ALA A 183 16.83 4.90 2.53
C ALA A 183 17.82 4.66 3.70
N THR A 184 19.02 4.15 3.42
CA THR A 184 20.05 3.88 4.42
C THR A 184 21.46 3.88 3.83
N ASN A 185 22.49 3.78 4.67
CA ASN A 185 23.89 3.60 4.25
C ASN A 185 24.23 2.13 4.08
N ILE A 186 25.21 1.82 3.22
CA ILE A 186 25.64 0.43 2.98
C ILE A 186 26.08 -0.29 4.26
N SER A 187 26.77 0.42 5.16
CA SER A 187 27.24 -0.12 6.44
C SER A 187 26.12 -0.61 7.36
N THR A 188 24.94 0.00 7.26
CA THR A 188 23.73 -0.42 7.98
C THR A 188 23.04 -1.55 7.22
N PHE A 189 22.87 -1.41 5.90
CA PHE A 189 22.20 -2.41 5.06
C PHE A 189 22.82 -3.80 5.19
N ILE A 190 24.16 -3.90 5.20
CA ILE A 190 24.84 -5.20 5.31
C ILE A 190 24.59 -5.92 6.64
N GLN A 191 24.04 -5.23 7.65
CA GLN A 191 23.69 -5.81 8.95
C GLN A 191 22.21 -6.20 9.04
N PHE A 192 21.38 -5.88 8.05
CA PHE A 192 19.96 -6.19 8.09
C PHE A 192 19.68 -7.68 7.87
N THR A 193 18.67 -8.18 8.59
CA THR A 193 18.08 -9.49 8.29
C THR A 193 17.17 -9.39 7.05
N PRO A 194 16.88 -10.52 6.37
CA PRO A 194 15.93 -10.54 5.27
C PRO A 194 14.56 -9.94 5.63
N GLU A 195 14.09 -10.15 6.87
CA GLU A 195 12.83 -9.60 7.35
C GLU A 195 12.88 -8.07 7.49
N GLN A 196 14.01 -7.51 7.96
CA GLN A 196 14.20 -6.06 8.03
C GLN A 196 14.25 -5.44 6.64
N ILE A 197 14.99 -6.06 5.71
CA ILE A 197 15.05 -5.58 4.31
C ILE A 197 13.65 -5.59 3.70
N SER A 198 12.88 -6.66 3.88
CA SER A 198 11.51 -6.74 3.37
C SER A 198 10.56 -5.70 3.97
N GLN A 199 10.85 -5.15 5.15
CA GLN A 199 10.04 -4.11 5.78
C GLN A 199 10.46 -2.70 5.34
N GLU A 200 11.75 -2.48 5.12
CA GLU A 200 12.34 -1.18 4.78
C GLU A 200 12.33 -0.92 3.27
N GLN A 201 12.43 -1.96 2.44
CA GLN A 201 12.46 -1.85 0.99
C GLN A 201 11.16 -1.27 0.44
N LYS A 202 11.30 -0.35 -0.50
CA LYS A 202 10.19 0.25 -1.23
C LYS A 202 10.46 0.22 -2.73
N SER A 203 9.39 0.13 -3.51
CA SER A 203 9.44 0.61 -4.88
C SER A 203 9.77 2.09 -4.88
N LEU A 204 10.71 2.53 -5.71
CA LEU A 204 11.11 3.93 -5.69
C LEU A 204 9.97 4.86 -6.11
N GLN A 205 8.99 4.35 -6.87
CA GLN A 205 7.80 5.10 -7.28
C GLN A 205 6.98 5.63 -6.10
N TYR A 206 7.06 5.03 -4.90
CA TYR A 206 6.42 5.60 -3.71
C TYR A 206 6.93 7.00 -3.36
N PHE A 207 8.17 7.33 -3.72
CA PHE A 207 8.78 8.60 -3.35
C PHE A 207 8.36 9.74 -4.30
N TRP A 208 8.06 9.46 -5.57
CA TRP A 208 7.57 10.49 -6.51
C TRP A 208 6.06 10.42 -6.80
N ALA A 209 5.36 9.37 -6.36
CA ALA A 209 3.91 9.31 -6.51
C ALA A 209 3.21 10.29 -5.56
N ILE A 210 2.19 10.98 -6.08
CA ILE A 210 1.29 11.81 -5.26
C ILE A 210 0.31 10.87 -4.54
N ILE A 211 0.67 10.49 -3.32
CA ILE A 211 -0.13 9.58 -2.49
C ILE A 211 -1.33 10.32 -1.90
N ALA A 212 -2.52 9.88 -2.28
CA ALA A 212 -3.77 10.33 -1.67
C ALA A 212 -3.89 9.75 -0.25
N SER A 213 -4.48 10.49 0.68
CA SER A 213 -4.82 9.96 2.01
C SER A 213 -6.30 10.11 2.27
N LEU A 214 -6.90 9.07 2.84
CA LEU A 214 -8.33 9.05 3.15
C LEU A 214 -8.51 9.25 4.65
N ARG A 215 -9.33 10.23 5.03
CA ARG A 215 -9.67 10.48 6.44
C ARG A 215 -11.03 9.90 6.79
N THR A 216 -12.04 10.21 5.97
CA THR A 216 -13.39 9.67 6.15
C THR A 216 -13.94 9.17 4.84
N ALA A 217 -14.74 8.11 4.92
CA ALA A 217 -15.51 7.57 3.82
C ALA A 217 -16.94 7.38 4.27
N LYS A 218 -17.88 7.92 3.51
CA LYS A 218 -19.30 7.86 3.81
C LYS A 218 -20.08 7.47 2.57
N VAL A 219 -21.13 6.69 2.74
CA VAL A 219 -22.13 6.44 1.70
C VAL A 219 -23.50 6.85 2.20
N VAL A 220 -24.20 7.62 1.39
CA VAL A 220 -25.60 8.00 1.60
C VAL A 220 -26.48 7.09 0.77
N VAL A 221 -27.31 6.32 1.47
CA VAL A 221 -28.29 5.38 0.92
C VAL A 221 -29.68 6.01 1.10
N ASP A 222 -30.23 6.55 0.01
CA ASP A 222 -31.55 7.17 0.02
C ASP A 222 -32.62 6.17 -0.46
N PHE A 223 -33.55 5.80 0.43
CA PHE A 223 -34.66 4.89 0.12
C PHE A 223 -35.90 5.60 -0.39
N ARG A 224 -35.93 6.94 -0.41
CA ARG A 224 -37.06 7.73 -0.92
C ARG A 224 -37.14 7.68 -2.44
N ASN A 225 -36.03 7.35 -3.09
CA ASN A 225 -35.92 7.22 -4.54
C ASN A 225 -35.13 5.95 -4.91
N GLU A 226 -35.86 4.88 -5.25
CA GLU A 226 -35.27 3.58 -5.59
C GLU A 226 -34.36 3.64 -6.85
N ASP A 227 -34.54 4.64 -7.71
CA ASP A 227 -33.71 4.84 -8.91
C ASP A 227 -32.43 5.63 -8.63
N GLU A 228 -32.32 6.29 -7.47
CA GLU A 228 -31.17 7.14 -7.16
C GLU A 228 -29.95 6.28 -6.75
N PRO A 229 -28.78 6.48 -7.37
CA PRO A 229 -27.59 5.71 -7.03
C PRO A 229 -27.08 6.05 -5.62
N PHE A 230 -26.34 5.11 -5.00
CA PHE A 230 -25.68 5.38 -3.73
C PHE A 230 -24.60 6.45 -3.93
N LYS A 231 -24.62 7.48 -3.07
CA LYS A 231 -23.71 8.61 -3.15
C LYS A 231 -22.61 8.44 -2.12
N TYR A 232 -21.38 8.31 -2.60
CA TYR A 232 -20.20 8.21 -1.76
C TYR A 232 -19.56 9.58 -1.58
N GLN A 233 -19.09 9.85 -0.37
CA GLN A 233 -18.39 11.05 0.04
C GLN A 233 -17.09 10.63 0.71
N LEU A 234 -15.97 11.02 0.12
CA LEU A 234 -14.64 10.76 0.61
C LEU A 234 -13.99 12.08 1.00
N VAL A 235 -13.48 12.17 2.21
CA VAL A 235 -12.73 13.33 2.69
C VAL A 235 -11.30 12.91 2.96
N GLY A 236 -10.35 13.67 2.42
CA GLY A 236 -8.95 13.29 2.42
C GLY A 236 -8.04 14.38 1.90
N MET A 237 -6.77 14.06 1.70
CA MET A 237 -5.76 14.97 1.15
C MET A 237 -5.18 14.40 -0.14
N ASN A 238 -4.54 15.25 -0.94
CA ASN A 238 -3.83 14.90 -2.17
C ASN A 238 -4.66 14.12 -3.19
N MET A 239 -5.99 14.35 -3.20
CA MET A 239 -6.91 13.70 -4.14
C MET A 239 -6.92 14.43 -5.49
N GLN A 240 -6.62 13.71 -6.57
CA GLN A 240 -6.54 14.29 -7.91
C GLN A 240 -7.82 14.08 -8.71
N GLN A 241 -8.45 15.18 -9.12
CA GLN A 241 -9.63 15.12 -9.98
C GLN A 241 -9.34 14.41 -11.31
N GLY A 242 -10.23 13.52 -11.72
CA GLY A 242 -10.11 12.74 -12.97
C GLY A 242 -9.27 11.45 -12.84
N ASN A 243 -8.36 11.40 -11.87
CA ASN A 243 -7.45 10.29 -11.64
C ASN A 243 -7.84 9.43 -10.43
N LEU A 244 -8.40 10.05 -9.39
CA LEU A 244 -8.78 9.38 -8.14
C LEU A 244 -9.69 8.18 -8.37
N ASN A 245 -9.26 7.02 -7.87
CA ASN A 245 -9.99 5.78 -7.83
C ASN A 245 -10.26 5.40 -6.37
N ALA A 246 -11.44 4.86 -6.10
CA ALA A 246 -11.80 4.35 -4.77
C ALA A 246 -12.06 2.85 -4.84
N LYS A 247 -11.53 2.12 -3.86
CA LYS A 247 -11.76 0.69 -3.67
C LYS A 247 -12.54 0.50 -2.37
N ILE A 248 -13.75 -0.04 -2.49
CA ILE A 248 -14.58 -0.41 -1.35
C ILE A 248 -14.43 -1.92 -1.14
N ILE A 249 -14.03 -2.33 0.05
CA ILE A 249 -13.78 -3.74 0.38
C ILE A 249 -14.53 -4.14 1.63
N GLU A 250 -15.02 -5.38 1.68
CA GLU A 250 -15.60 -5.97 2.88
C GLU A 250 -14.50 -6.20 3.93
N ILE A 251 -14.82 -5.97 5.21
CA ILE A 251 -13.86 -6.15 6.33
C ILE A 251 -14.45 -7.06 7.42
N ASP A 252 -13.64 -7.99 7.91
CA ASP A 252 -14.05 -9.03 8.87
C ASP A 252 -13.75 -8.66 10.35
N GLN A 253 -12.96 -7.60 10.61
CA GLN A 253 -12.56 -7.18 11.97
C GLN A 253 -12.54 -5.66 12.08
N THR A 254 -13.16 -5.11 13.12
CA THR A 254 -13.09 -3.69 13.47
C THR A 254 -11.90 -3.42 14.37
N THR A 255 -11.17 -2.35 14.09
CA THR A 255 -10.40 -1.64 15.12
C THR A 255 -11.19 -0.39 15.53
N ASP A 256 -11.01 0.04 16.77
CA ASP A 256 -11.69 1.22 17.30
C ASP A 256 -11.34 2.48 16.48
N PRO A 257 -12.29 3.43 16.34
CA PRO A 257 -12.04 4.69 15.65
C PRO A 257 -10.86 5.45 16.28
N ILE A 258 -9.85 5.76 15.47
CA ILE A 258 -8.68 6.52 15.87
C ILE A 258 -9.07 8.01 15.95
N ASN A 259 -8.79 8.66 17.09
CA ASN A 259 -8.96 10.11 17.27
C ASN A 259 -7.93 10.89 16.44
N ILE A 260 -8.38 11.93 15.72
CA ILE A 260 -7.53 12.77 14.86
C ILE A 260 -7.53 14.23 15.35
N VAL A 261 -6.33 14.83 15.37
CA VAL A 261 -6.06 16.26 15.57
C VAL A 261 -6.32 17.01 14.26
N ASN A 262 -7.11 18.09 14.29
CA ASN A 262 -7.47 18.86 13.10
C ASN A 262 -6.24 19.43 12.35
N GLN A 263 -6.14 19.16 11.06
CA GLN A 263 -5.30 19.88 10.10
C GLN A 263 -6.20 20.57 9.05
N LEU A 264 -5.87 21.81 8.68
CA LEU A 264 -6.50 22.51 7.55
C LEU A 264 -5.96 21.93 6.22
N ASP A 265 -6.76 22.03 5.15
CA ASP A 265 -6.48 21.65 3.74
C ASP A 265 -7.07 20.30 3.23
N GLU A 266 -8.27 19.94 3.67
CA GLU A 266 -8.97 18.74 3.17
C GLU A 266 -9.73 18.98 1.85
N GLN A 267 -9.75 17.93 1.01
CA GLN A 267 -10.55 17.85 -0.21
C GLN A 267 -11.76 16.93 0.01
N LEU A 268 -12.88 17.23 -0.66
CA LEU A 268 -14.07 16.38 -0.72
C LEU A 268 -14.19 15.79 -2.12
N ALA A 269 -14.18 14.46 -2.23
CA ALA A 269 -14.48 13.74 -3.46
C ALA A 269 -15.83 13.02 -3.33
N THR A 270 -16.65 13.13 -4.37
CA THR A 270 -17.97 12.47 -4.41
C THR A 270 -18.14 11.67 -5.68
N PHE A 271 -18.67 10.46 -5.57
CA PHE A 271 -19.01 9.61 -6.71
C PHE A 271 -20.28 8.82 -6.44
N ALA A 272 -20.89 8.29 -7.50
CA ALA A 272 -22.14 7.53 -7.41
C ALA A 272 -21.98 6.13 -7.99
N MET A 273 -22.50 5.11 -7.29
CA MET A 273 -22.56 3.73 -7.78
C MET A 273 -24.01 3.30 -7.99
N LYS A 274 -24.31 2.81 -9.20
CA LYS A 274 -25.66 2.35 -9.59
C LYS A 274 -25.97 0.95 -9.07
N ASP A 275 -24.96 0.09 -8.96
CA ASP A 275 -25.17 -1.27 -8.48
C ASP A 275 -25.31 -1.27 -6.95
N LYS A 276 -26.57 -1.27 -6.49
CA LYS A 276 -26.92 -1.30 -5.08
C LYS A 276 -26.69 -2.67 -4.43
N GLN A 277 -26.59 -3.75 -5.21
CA GLN A 277 -26.41 -5.11 -4.68
C GLN A 277 -25.00 -5.34 -4.14
N PHE A 278 -24.04 -4.51 -4.58
CA PHE A 278 -22.66 -4.57 -4.15
C PHE A 278 -22.48 -4.32 -2.64
N LEU A 279 -23.32 -3.45 -2.03
CA LEU A 279 -23.18 -3.02 -0.64
C LEU A 279 -24.28 -3.64 0.26
N ASN A 280 -24.00 -4.80 0.85
CA ASN A 280 -24.87 -5.45 1.85
C ASN A 280 -24.57 -4.93 3.26
N TYR A 281 -24.75 -3.61 3.46
CA TYR A 281 -24.41 -2.91 4.71
C TYR A 281 -25.22 -3.38 5.94
N LYS A 282 -26.32 -4.14 5.75
CA LYS A 282 -27.12 -4.71 6.85
C LYS A 282 -26.45 -5.91 7.51
N GLN A 283 -25.57 -6.61 6.78
CA GLN A 283 -24.94 -7.85 7.24
C GLN A 283 -23.41 -7.76 7.28
N LYS A 284 -22.83 -6.78 6.60
CA LYS A 284 -21.39 -6.66 6.37
C LYS A 284 -20.90 -5.25 6.66
N GLN A 285 -19.65 -5.16 7.10
CA GLN A 285 -18.92 -3.90 7.22
C GLN A 285 -17.96 -3.74 6.05
N TYR A 286 -17.68 -2.49 5.72
CA TYR A 286 -16.86 -2.15 4.56
C TYR A 286 -15.81 -1.12 4.96
N GLY A 287 -14.64 -1.23 4.35
CA GLY A 287 -13.59 -0.23 4.37
C GLY A 287 -13.41 0.40 2.99
N ALA A 288 -12.80 1.58 2.97
CA ALA A 288 -12.45 2.31 1.76
C ALA A 288 -10.93 2.56 1.70
N LEU A 289 -10.40 2.49 0.49
CA LEU A 289 -9.06 2.91 0.09
C LEU A 289 -9.19 3.80 -1.15
N ILE A 290 -8.23 4.68 -1.37
CA ILE A 290 -8.15 5.55 -2.54
C ILE A 290 -6.78 5.45 -3.21
N SER A 291 -6.72 5.81 -4.49
CA SER A 291 -5.48 5.84 -5.26
C SER A 291 -5.59 6.85 -6.40
N ASN A 292 -4.55 7.65 -6.65
CA ASN A 292 -4.51 8.53 -7.82
C ASN A 292 -4.02 7.80 -9.08
N ASP A 293 -3.23 6.74 -8.93
CA ASP A 293 -2.57 6.04 -10.04
C ASP A 293 -3.07 4.61 -10.27
N ARG A 294 -3.98 4.13 -9.40
CA ARG A 294 -4.50 2.75 -9.35
C ARG A 294 -3.44 1.70 -9.02
N ARG A 295 -2.28 2.13 -8.51
CA ARG A 295 -1.19 1.27 -8.07
C ARG A 295 -1.13 1.26 -6.55
N PHE A 296 -1.03 2.44 -5.94
CA PHE A 296 -0.94 2.57 -4.49
C PHE A 296 -2.31 2.87 -3.90
N PHE A 297 -2.93 1.87 -3.27
CA PHE A 297 -4.22 2.02 -2.62
C PHE A 297 -4.06 2.25 -1.12
N THR A 298 -4.29 3.48 -0.71
CA THR A 298 -4.02 4.00 0.63
C THR A 298 -5.31 4.40 1.33
N GLY A 299 -5.29 4.35 2.67
CA GLY A 299 -6.40 4.84 3.48
C GLY A 299 -5.91 5.85 4.50
N SER A 300 -6.06 5.56 5.80
CA SER A 300 -5.68 6.53 6.84
C SER A 300 -4.18 6.81 6.83
N ASP A 301 -3.85 8.08 7.06
CA ASP A 301 -2.49 8.63 7.02
C ASP A 301 -1.75 8.42 5.67
N GLY A 302 -2.45 8.06 4.60
CA GLY A 302 -1.83 7.73 3.31
C GLY A 302 -1.09 6.39 3.32
N ILE A 303 -1.35 5.53 4.32
CA ILE A 303 -0.69 4.23 4.44
C ILE A 303 -1.41 3.20 3.57
N GLU A 304 -0.63 2.45 2.80
CA GLU A 304 -1.16 1.43 1.89
C GLU A 304 -1.87 0.30 2.63
N GLY A 305 -3.04 -0.09 2.12
CA GLY A 305 -3.85 -1.17 2.69
C GLY A 305 -4.52 -0.85 4.04
N ARG A 306 -4.18 0.27 4.69
CA ARG A 306 -4.81 0.70 5.95
C ARG A 306 -6.19 1.30 5.68
N THR A 307 -7.22 0.47 5.70
CA THR A 307 -8.59 0.86 5.36
C THR A 307 -9.17 1.91 6.30
N VAL A 308 -10.02 2.79 5.75
CA VAL A 308 -10.92 3.67 6.53
C VAL A 308 -12.31 3.05 6.55
N LEU A 309 -12.94 2.93 7.72
CA LEU A 309 -14.30 2.40 7.83
C LEU A 309 -15.28 3.24 6.98
N LEU A 310 -16.10 2.55 6.18
CA LEU A 310 -17.15 3.18 5.39
C LEU A 310 -18.38 3.41 6.27
N GLU A 311 -18.66 4.67 6.59
CA GLU A 311 -19.87 5.07 7.29
C GLU A 311 -21.09 4.99 6.37
N VAL A 312 -22.18 4.39 6.85
CA VAL A 312 -23.42 4.25 6.09
C VAL A 312 -24.50 5.12 6.71
N GLU A 313 -24.89 6.17 5.99
CA GLU A 313 -26.05 6.98 6.34
C GLU A 313 -27.26 6.52 5.53
N VAL A 314 -28.34 6.20 6.22
CA VAL A 314 -29.60 5.77 5.61
C VAL A 314 -30.64 6.87 5.75
N VAL A 315 -31.21 7.30 4.63
CA VAL A 315 -32.27 8.31 4.59
C VAL A 315 -33.60 7.63 4.26
N PHE A 316 -34.59 7.83 5.13
CA PHE A 316 -35.97 7.40 4.96
C PHE A 316 -36.88 8.62 4.77
N ASP A 317 -38.08 8.42 4.19
CA ASP A 317 -39.13 9.42 4.28
C ASP A 317 -39.57 9.55 5.72
N THR A 318 -39.34 10.71 6.34
CA THR A 318 -40.13 11.14 7.48
C THR A 318 -41.47 11.69 6.98
N GLU A 319 -42.34 10.78 6.56
CA GLU A 319 -43.78 10.98 6.75
C GLU A 319 -44.26 10.01 7.84
N GLU A 320 -43.82 10.26 9.08
CA GLU A 320 -44.70 10.01 10.22
C GLU A 320 -45.30 11.34 10.67
N GLU A 321 -46.24 11.85 9.88
CA GLU A 321 -47.40 12.50 10.48
C GLU A 321 -48.26 11.36 11.09
N LEU A 322 -47.76 10.73 12.16
CA LEU A 322 -48.61 9.91 13.02
C LEU A 322 -49.46 10.86 13.85
N THR A 323 -50.62 11.16 13.26
CA THR A 323 -51.89 11.52 13.88
C THR A 323 -52.00 11.09 15.34
N ASP A 324 -52.57 11.98 16.16
CA ASP A 324 -53.01 11.83 17.56
C ASP A 324 -52.81 10.45 18.23
N PRO A 325 -52.34 10.42 19.50
CA PRO A 325 -52.10 9.18 20.24
C PRO A 325 -53.34 8.27 20.19
N PRO A 326 -53.15 6.93 20.16
CA PRO A 326 -54.22 6.00 19.84
C PRO A 326 -55.43 6.29 20.71
N GLN A 327 -56.54 6.69 20.06
CA GLN A 327 -57.83 6.73 20.73
C GLN A 327 -58.00 5.38 21.41
N LYS A 328 -58.08 5.44 22.75
CA LYS A 328 -58.43 4.34 23.63
C LYS A 328 -59.36 3.39 22.89
N LEU A 329 -58.89 2.16 22.68
CA LEU A 329 -59.74 1.05 22.29
C LEU A 329 -61.00 1.16 23.16
N LYS A 330 -62.14 1.49 22.55
CA LYS A 330 -63.43 1.49 23.25
C LYS A 330 -63.69 0.03 23.58
N PHE A 331 -63.12 -0.43 24.68
CA PHE A 331 -63.52 -1.66 25.33
C PHE A 331 -65.01 -1.52 25.56
N ALA A 332 -65.77 -2.30 24.81
CA ALA A 332 -67.17 -2.51 25.01
C ALA A 332 -67.36 -2.94 26.47
N TRP A 333 -67.77 -2.00 27.35
CA TRP A 333 -67.98 -2.24 28.78
C TRP A 333 -68.93 -3.43 29.04
N TRP A 334 -69.79 -3.76 28.06
CA TRP A 334 -70.67 -4.91 28.09
C TRP A 334 -69.94 -6.27 28.05
N ILE A 335 -68.72 -6.36 27.50
CA ILE A 335 -67.91 -7.59 27.49
C ILE A 335 -67.41 -7.92 28.90
N GLY A 336 -66.96 -6.90 29.65
CA GLY A 336 -66.59 -7.07 31.07
C GLY A 336 -67.79 -7.46 31.95
N LEU A 337 -68.99 -6.93 31.64
CA LEU A 337 -70.23 -7.29 32.32
C LEU A 337 -70.66 -8.74 32.03
N LEU A 338 -70.44 -9.23 30.80
CA LEU A 338 -70.71 -10.62 30.41
C LEU A 338 -69.79 -11.62 31.13
N ILE A 339 -68.49 -11.31 31.23
CA ILE A 339 -67.51 -12.15 31.93
C ILE A 339 -67.81 -12.17 33.43
N GLY A 340 -68.15 -11.02 34.02
CA GLY A 340 -68.54 -10.92 35.44
C GLY A 340 -69.78 -11.76 35.79
N LEU A 341 -70.80 -11.78 34.93
CA LEU A 341 -72.01 -12.58 35.14
C LEU A 341 -71.74 -14.09 35.05
N VAL A 342 -70.87 -14.53 34.13
CA VAL A 342 -70.49 -15.94 33.99
C VAL A 342 -69.71 -16.42 35.22
N VAL A 343 -68.76 -15.62 35.71
CA VAL A 343 -67.99 -15.96 36.92
C VAL A 343 -68.91 -16.02 38.15
N LEU A 344 -69.86 -15.09 38.29
CA LEU A 344 -70.81 -15.11 39.41
C LEU A 344 -71.72 -16.34 39.36
N ALA A 345 -72.21 -16.75 38.18
CA ALA A 345 -73.02 -17.95 38.02
C ALA A 345 -72.24 -19.23 38.38
N VAL A 346 -70.96 -19.30 38.02
CA VAL A 346 -70.07 -20.42 38.37
C VAL A 346 -69.81 -20.46 39.89
N ILE A 347 -69.58 -19.32 40.53
CA ILE A 347 -69.41 -19.23 41.99
C ILE A 347 -70.69 -19.66 42.72
N ILE A 348 -71.87 -19.25 42.25
CA ILE A 348 -73.15 -19.65 42.84
C ILE A 348 -73.38 -21.16 42.69
N THR A 349 -73.08 -21.74 41.53
CA THR A 349 -73.23 -23.19 41.30
C THR A 349 -72.24 -24.00 42.14
N ILE A 350 -70.99 -23.57 42.26
CA ILE A 350 -70.00 -24.20 43.16
C ILE A 350 -70.43 -24.05 44.62
N GLY A 351 -70.91 -22.87 45.03
CA GLY A 351 -71.44 -22.62 46.38
C GLY A 351 -72.64 -23.50 46.73
N CYS A 352 -73.58 -23.69 45.80
CA CYS A 352 -74.71 -24.60 46.00
C CYS A 352 -74.29 -26.07 46.07
N LEU A 353 -73.26 -26.48 45.31
CA LEU A 353 -72.70 -27.84 45.37
C LEU A 353 -72.01 -28.10 46.71
N CYS A 354 -71.21 -27.15 47.20
CA CYS A 354 -70.55 -27.23 48.51
C CYS A 354 -71.55 -27.19 49.68
N PHE A 355 -72.62 -26.38 49.60
CA PHE A 355 -73.64 -26.33 50.65
C PHE A 355 -74.46 -27.63 50.73
N LYS A 356 -74.68 -28.31 49.60
CA LYS A 356 -75.30 -29.65 49.57
C LYS A 356 -74.41 -30.73 50.18
N THR A 357 -73.10 -30.64 50.03
CA THR A 357 -72.16 -31.62 50.62
C THR A 357 -72.00 -31.41 52.13
N VAL A 358 -71.92 -30.16 52.60
CA VAL A 358 -71.78 -29.84 54.03
C VAL A 358 -73.06 -30.15 54.83
N ASN A 359 -74.25 -30.03 54.24
CA ASN A 359 -75.50 -30.43 54.92
C ASN A 359 -75.74 -31.95 54.95
N ASN A 360 -75.10 -32.73 54.06
CA ASN A 360 -75.17 -34.19 54.11
C ASN A 360 -74.22 -34.81 55.16
N GLU A 361 -73.15 -34.12 55.54
CA GLU A 361 -72.22 -34.60 56.59
C GLU A 361 -72.60 -34.15 58.02
N ARG A 362 -73.57 -33.24 58.18
CA ARG A 362 -74.13 -32.84 59.49
C ARG A 362 -75.40 -33.59 59.91
N SER A 363 -75.81 -34.62 59.15
CA SER A 363 -76.96 -35.50 59.45
C SER A 363 -76.54 -36.93 59.85
N SER A 364 -75.26 -37.22 60.05
CA SER A 364 -74.80 -38.49 60.61
C SER A 364 -73.87 -38.29 61.81
N TYR A 365 -74.39 -37.64 62.85
CA TYR A 365 -74.04 -37.90 64.25
C TYR A 365 -75.24 -37.59 65.13
#